data_AF-A0A7M1C6M2-F1
#
_entry.id   AF-A0A7M1C6M2-F1
#
_cell.length_a   1.000
_cell.length_b   1.000
_cell.length_c   1.000
_cell.angle_alpha   90.00
_cell.angle_beta   90.00
_cell.angle_gamma   90.00
#
_symmetry.space_group_name_H-M   'P 1'
#
loop_
_entity.id
_entity.type
_entity.pdbx_description
1 polymer ?
#
loop_
_entity_poly.entity_id
_entity_poly.type
_entity_poly.pdbx_seq_one_letter_code
_entity_poly.pdbx_strand_id
1 'polypeptide(L)'
;AIGPIFGWGDYTLEGVLCNCSFDYISRDGSTRSNIVCMYIFAFMFPIIVIFFCYFNIVMSVSNHEKEMAAMAKRLNAKELRKAQAGANAEMKLAKISIVIVTQFMLSWSPYAIVALLAQFGPLEWVTPYAAQLPVMFAKASAIHNPMIYSVSHPKFREAIASNFPWILTCCQFDEKEVEDDKDAEAEIPAAEQSGGESVDAAQMKEMMAMMQKM
;
A
#
# COMPACT_ATOMS: atom_id res chain seq x y z
N ALA A 1 5.00 -21.35 -6.18
CA ALA A 1 5.95 -20.98 -7.25
C ALA A 1 7.05 -22.02 -7.41
N ILE A 2 7.80 -22.39 -6.37
CA ILE A 2 8.92 -23.35 -6.54
C ILE A 2 8.50 -24.83 -6.56
N GLY A 3 7.33 -25.18 -5.96
CA GLY A 3 6.84 -26.56 -5.90
C GLY A 3 6.85 -27.29 -7.26
N PRO A 4 6.29 -26.72 -8.34
CA PRO A 4 6.30 -27.34 -9.66
C PRO A 4 7.69 -27.70 -10.20
N ILE A 5 8.73 -26.90 -9.86
CA ILE A 5 10.11 -27.17 -10.28
C ILE A 5 10.65 -28.48 -9.67
N PHE A 6 10.10 -28.91 -8.54
CA PHE A 6 10.46 -30.14 -7.84
C PHE A 6 9.43 -31.26 -8.02
N GLY A 7 8.55 -31.17 -9.02
CA GLY A 7 7.52 -32.16 -9.30
C GLY A 7 6.30 -32.12 -8.38
N TRP A 8 6.18 -31.10 -7.52
CA TRP A 8 4.96 -30.83 -6.78
C TRP A 8 4.07 -29.86 -7.57
N GLY A 9 3.29 -30.41 -8.50
CA GLY A 9 2.67 -29.67 -9.61
C GLY A 9 3.61 -29.54 -10.81
N ASP A 10 3.19 -28.80 -11.84
CA ASP A 10 3.98 -28.60 -13.07
C ASP A 10 3.80 -27.19 -13.64
N TYR A 11 4.76 -26.74 -14.46
CA TYR A 11 4.65 -25.55 -15.31
C TYR A 11 4.58 -25.99 -16.76
N THR A 12 3.46 -25.71 -17.42
CA THR A 12 3.18 -26.16 -18.79
C THR A 12 2.55 -25.04 -19.63
N LEU A 13 2.32 -25.31 -20.91
CA LEU A 13 1.67 -24.39 -21.84
C LEU A 13 0.17 -24.26 -21.52
N GLU A 14 -0.38 -23.05 -21.69
CA GLU A 14 -1.81 -22.77 -21.49
C GLU A 14 -2.44 -22.01 -22.67
N GLY A 15 -3.78 -21.97 -22.70
CA GLY A 15 -4.54 -21.15 -23.65
C GLY A 15 -4.23 -21.50 -25.10
N VAL A 16 -3.69 -20.54 -25.86
CA VAL A 16 -3.30 -20.71 -27.28
C VAL A 16 -1.90 -21.31 -27.45
N LEU A 17 -1.30 -21.84 -26.37
CA LEU A 17 0.00 -22.51 -26.35
C LEU A 17 1.20 -21.61 -26.68
N CYS A 18 1.07 -20.30 -26.46
CA CYS A 18 2.14 -19.31 -26.67
C CYS A 18 2.73 -18.75 -25.37
N ASN A 19 2.29 -19.25 -24.21
CA ASN A 19 2.83 -18.86 -22.91
C ASN A 19 2.65 -19.98 -21.88
N CYS A 20 3.47 -19.96 -20.82
CA CYS A 20 3.44 -20.98 -19.77
C CYS A 20 2.78 -20.48 -18.49
N SER A 21 2.19 -21.41 -17.75
CA SER A 21 1.63 -21.20 -16.42
C SER A 21 1.64 -22.50 -15.62
N PHE A 22 1.19 -22.47 -14.36
CA PHE A 22 1.07 -23.69 -13.55
C PHE A 22 -0.04 -24.57 -14.12
N ASP A 23 0.15 -25.89 -14.10
CA ASP A 23 -0.86 -26.83 -14.54
C ASP A 23 -2.06 -26.80 -13.57
N TYR A 24 -3.18 -26.23 -14.04
CA TYR A 24 -4.47 -26.20 -13.33
C TYR A 24 -5.52 -27.14 -13.97
N ILE A 25 -5.10 -28.00 -14.89
CA ILE A 25 -5.93 -28.96 -15.59
C ILE A 25 -5.77 -30.35 -14.96
N SER A 26 -4.55 -30.75 -14.62
CA SER A 26 -4.28 -32.05 -14.01
C SER A 26 -4.88 -32.16 -12.60
N ARG A 27 -5.71 -33.19 -12.43
CA ARG A 27 -6.50 -33.41 -11.21
C ARG A 27 -5.90 -34.41 -10.23
N ASP A 28 -4.65 -34.80 -10.43
CA ASP A 28 -3.91 -35.68 -9.52
C ASP A 28 -3.63 -35.00 -8.16
N GLY A 29 -3.25 -35.81 -7.18
CA GLY A 29 -3.04 -35.33 -5.80
C GLY A 29 -1.89 -34.33 -5.66
N SER A 30 -0.81 -34.48 -6.44
CA SER A 30 0.35 -33.59 -6.39
C SER A 30 -0.01 -32.21 -6.91
N THR A 31 -0.54 -32.14 -8.12
CA THR A 31 -0.95 -30.89 -8.77
C THR A 31 -2.04 -30.17 -7.97
N ARG A 32 -3.08 -30.90 -7.55
CA ARG A 32 -4.18 -30.31 -6.78
C ARG A 32 -3.73 -29.75 -5.43
N SER A 33 -2.90 -30.48 -4.69
CA SER A 33 -2.40 -29.97 -3.41
C SER A 33 -1.50 -28.75 -3.59
N ASN A 34 -0.69 -28.70 -4.66
CA ASN A 34 0.10 -27.53 -4.99
C ASN A 34 -0.77 -26.30 -5.29
N ILE A 35 -1.81 -26.47 -6.12
CA ILE A 35 -2.79 -25.41 -6.43
C ILE A 35 -3.44 -24.90 -5.15
N VAL A 36 -3.98 -25.79 -4.30
CA VAL A 36 -4.61 -25.39 -3.03
C VAL A 36 -3.63 -24.58 -2.16
N CYS A 37 -2.37 -25.02 -2.05
CA CYS A 37 -1.35 -24.27 -1.33
C CYS A 37 -1.07 -22.90 -1.95
N MET A 38 -0.97 -22.79 -3.29
CA MET A 38 -0.79 -21.50 -3.96
C MET A 38 -1.96 -20.54 -3.65
N TYR A 39 -3.20 -21.00 -3.72
CA TYR A 39 -4.37 -20.16 -3.43
C TYR A 39 -4.43 -19.72 -1.97
N ILE A 40 -4.14 -20.62 -1.03
CA ILE A 40 -4.17 -20.27 0.40
C ILE A 40 -3.05 -19.29 0.75
N PHE A 41 -1.81 -19.62 0.42
CA PHE A 41 -0.64 -18.90 0.92
C PHE A 41 -0.23 -17.70 0.06
N ALA A 42 -0.41 -17.78 -1.26
CA ALA A 42 0.02 -16.71 -2.17
C ALA A 42 -1.12 -15.76 -2.58
N PHE A 43 -2.38 -16.11 -2.28
CA PHE A 43 -3.54 -15.28 -2.62
C PHE A 43 -4.36 -14.93 -1.37
N MET A 44 -5.03 -15.89 -0.74
CA MET A 44 -5.97 -15.65 0.36
C MET A 44 -5.30 -15.07 1.61
N PHE A 45 -4.16 -15.63 2.04
CA PHE A 45 -3.47 -15.17 3.24
C PHE A 45 -3.02 -13.71 3.13
N PRO A 46 -2.32 -13.26 2.06
CA PRO A 46 -2.03 -11.85 1.84
C PRO A 46 -3.27 -10.97 1.84
N ILE A 47 -4.36 -11.38 1.19
CA ILE A 47 -5.62 -10.63 1.16
C ILE A 47 -6.20 -10.44 2.56
N ILE A 48 -6.21 -11.51 3.38
CA ILE A 48 -6.72 -11.45 4.75
C ILE A 48 -5.88 -10.48 5.59
N VAL A 49 -4.56 -10.55 5.48
CA VAL A 49 -3.65 -9.62 6.18
C VAL A 49 -3.92 -8.19 5.75
N ILE A 50 -4.01 -7.93 4.45
CA ILE A 50 -4.28 -6.60 3.90
C ILE A 50 -5.64 -6.07 4.38
N PHE A 51 -6.69 -6.89 4.29
CA PHE A 51 -8.02 -6.54 4.76
C PHE A 51 -8.02 -6.21 6.25
N PHE A 52 -7.36 -7.03 7.07
CA PHE A 52 -7.23 -6.80 8.50
C PHE A 52 -6.52 -5.48 8.79
N CYS A 53 -5.39 -5.21 8.14
CA CYS A 53 -4.65 -3.95 8.31
C CYS A 53 -5.52 -2.73 7.97
N TYR A 54 -6.16 -2.70 6.79
CA TYR A 54 -6.98 -1.55 6.39
C TYR A 54 -8.25 -1.41 7.20
N PHE A 55 -8.87 -2.52 7.60
CA PHE A 55 -10.03 -2.49 8.49
C PHE A 55 -9.68 -1.79 9.82
N ASN A 56 -8.53 -2.13 10.41
CA ASN A 56 -8.06 -1.47 11.63
C ASN A 56 -7.74 0.02 11.40
N ILE A 57 -7.11 0.37 10.27
CA ILE A 57 -6.85 1.78 9.91
C ILE A 57 -8.16 2.57 9.87
N VAL A 58 -9.18 2.08 9.17
CA VAL A 58 -10.50 2.74 9.05
C VAL A 58 -11.16 2.88 10.42
N MET A 59 -11.13 1.84 11.25
CA MET A 59 -11.71 1.88 12.59
C MET A 59 -10.97 2.87 13.51
N SER A 60 -9.67 3.07 13.31
CA SER A 60 -8.87 4.02 14.10
C SER A 60 -9.05 5.49 13.71
N VAL A 61 -9.64 5.81 12.54
CA VAL A 61 -9.77 7.21 12.06
C VAL A 61 -10.50 8.09 13.09
N SER A 62 -11.60 7.58 13.68
CA SER A 62 -12.37 8.34 14.66
C SER A 62 -11.60 8.62 15.96
N ASN A 63 -10.69 7.73 16.36
CA ASN A 63 -9.83 7.92 17.52
C ASN A 63 -8.71 8.91 17.18
N HIS A 64 -8.13 8.80 16.00
CA HIS A 64 -7.12 9.73 15.51
C HIS A 64 -7.64 11.18 15.45
N GLU A 65 -8.88 11.40 14.98
CA GLU A 65 -9.50 12.73 14.98
C GLU A 65 -9.65 13.31 16.40
N LYS A 66 -10.05 12.49 17.38
CA LYS A 66 -10.17 12.91 18.79
C LYS A 66 -8.82 13.23 19.40
N GLU A 67 -7.81 12.43 19.10
CA GLU A 67 -6.43 12.65 19.55
C GLU A 67 -5.85 13.93 18.96
N MET A 68 -6.06 14.17 17.66
CA MET A 68 -5.68 15.42 17.00
C MET A 68 -6.38 16.64 17.62
N ALA A 69 -7.68 16.55 17.92
CA ALA A 69 -8.40 17.62 18.61
C ALA A 69 -7.89 17.87 20.05
N ALA A 70 -7.42 16.83 20.74
CA ALA A 70 -6.80 16.96 22.06
C ALA A 70 -5.39 17.57 21.97
N MET A 71 -4.60 17.17 20.98
CA MET A 71 -3.28 17.74 20.69
C MET A 71 -3.36 19.21 20.29
N ALA A 72 -4.41 19.62 19.57
CA ALA A 72 -4.64 21.02 19.20
C ALA A 72 -4.78 21.97 20.41
N LYS A 73 -5.09 21.45 21.60
CA LYS A 73 -5.15 22.23 22.84
C LYS A 73 -3.80 22.36 23.55
N ARG A 74 -2.80 21.56 23.17
CA ARG A 74 -1.50 21.41 23.87
C ARG A 74 -0.32 21.86 23.02
N LEU A 75 -0.40 21.66 21.71
CA LEU A 75 0.63 22.02 20.75
C LEU A 75 0.41 23.44 20.24
N ASN A 76 1.51 24.08 19.83
CA ASN A 76 1.38 25.34 19.10
C ASN A 76 0.94 25.11 17.64
N ALA A 77 0.64 26.20 16.94
CA ALA A 77 0.12 26.13 15.57
C ALA A 77 1.08 25.44 14.58
N LYS A 78 2.41 25.60 14.74
CA LYS A 78 3.41 24.99 13.84
C LYS A 78 3.52 23.49 14.08
N GLU A 79 3.60 23.06 15.34
CA GLU A 79 3.64 21.65 15.73
C GLU A 79 2.36 20.91 15.33
N LEU A 80 1.20 21.54 15.53
CA LEU A 80 -0.08 20.98 15.11
C LEU A 80 -0.16 20.82 13.59
N ARG A 81 0.30 21.82 12.82
CA ARG A 81 0.34 21.75 11.36
C ARG A 81 1.22 20.61 10.87
N LYS A 82 2.43 20.47 11.43
CA LYS A 82 3.35 19.36 11.14
C LYS A 82 2.71 18.00 11.42
N ALA A 83 2.08 17.83 12.59
CA ALA A 83 1.42 16.57 12.96
C ALA A 83 0.27 16.23 12.00
N GLN A 84 -0.56 17.21 11.64
CA GLN A 84 -1.65 17.03 10.68
C GLN A 84 -1.13 16.72 9.26
N ALA A 85 -0.09 17.41 8.81
CA ALA A 85 0.53 17.20 7.51
C ALA A 85 1.12 15.78 7.39
N GLY A 86 1.81 15.30 8.44
CA GLY A 86 2.29 13.93 8.52
C GLY A 86 1.17 12.89 8.45
N ALA A 87 0.09 13.09 9.21
CA ALA A 87 -1.07 12.20 9.16
C ALA A 87 -1.73 12.18 7.76
N ASN A 88 -1.83 13.33 7.10
CA ASN A 88 -2.37 13.44 5.75
C ASN A 88 -1.49 12.71 4.73
N ALA A 89 -0.16 12.89 4.80
CA ALA A 89 0.81 12.23 3.93
C ALA A 89 0.73 10.70 4.07
N GLU A 90 0.74 10.18 5.30
CA GLU A 90 0.59 8.73 5.58
C GLU A 90 -0.76 8.19 5.07
N MET A 91 -1.85 8.91 5.31
CA MET A 91 -3.17 8.53 4.80
C MET A 91 -3.23 8.52 3.27
N LYS A 92 -2.51 9.42 2.60
CA LYS A 92 -2.37 9.45 1.13
C LYS A 92 -1.68 8.17 0.64
N LEU A 93 -0.57 7.78 1.27
CA LEU A 93 0.13 6.53 0.95
C LEU A 93 -0.71 5.28 1.22
N ALA A 94 -1.50 5.28 2.31
CA ALA A 94 -2.44 4.21 2.60
C ALA A 94 -3.52 4.09 1.50
N LYS A 95 -4.08 5.21 1.03
CA LYS A 95 -5.04 5.23 -0.09
C LYS A 95 -4.43 4.70 -1.39
N ILE A 96 -3.21 5.11 -1.74
CA ILE A 96 -2.49 4.59 -2.92
C ILE A 96 -2.32 3.08 -2.78
N SER A 97 -1.96 2.61 -1.58
CA SER A 97 -1.76 1.20 -1.29
C SER A 97 -3.06 0.38 -1.39
N ILE A 98 -4.23 0.96 -1.09
CA ILE A 98 -5.53 0.34 -1.37
C ILE A 98 -5.76 0.22 -2.89
N VAL A 99 -5.49 1.29 -3.65
CA VAL A 99 -5.69 1.28 -5.11
C VAL A 99 -4.86 0.20 -5.80
N ILE A 100 -3.57 0.07 -5.46
CA ILE A 100 -2.70 -0.97 -6.05
C ILE A 100 -3.19 -2.39 -5.69
N VAL A 101 -3.66 -2.60 -4.46
CA VAL A 101 -4.21 -3.90 -4.03
C VAL A 101 -5.50 -4.21 -4.78
N THR A 102 -6.42 -3.25 -4.88
CA THR A 102 -7.66 -3.41 -5.64
C THR A 102 -7.36 -3.69 -7.11
N GLN A 103 -6.40 -2.99 -7.71
CA GLN A 103 -5.96 -3.25 -9.07
C GLN A 103 -5.44 -4.70 -9.22
N PHE A 104 -4.54 -5.14 -8.34
CA PHE A 104 -4.03 -6.52 -8.37
C PHE A 104 -5.17 -7.55 -8.28
N MET A 105 -6.09 -7.36 -7.35
CA MET A 105 -7.24 -8.24 -7.15
C MET A 105 -8.14 -8.31 -8.39
N LEU A 106 -8.46 -7.16 -8.98
CA LEU A 106 -9.28 -7.09 -10.19
C LEU A 106 -8.57 -7.75 -11.38
N SER A 107 -7.25 -7.61 -11.48
CA SER A 107 -6.47 -8.21 -12.58
C SER A 107 -6.31 -9.73 -12.46
N TRP A 108 -6.07 -10.24 -11.25
CA TRP A 108 -5.77 -11.66 -11.05
C TRP A 108 -7.01 -12.52 -10.79
N SER A 109 -8.07 -11.98 -10.18
CA SER A 109 -9.26 -12.77 -9.83
C SER A 109 -9.92 -13.47 -11.01
N PRO A 110 -10.09 -12.84 -12.20
CA PRO A 110 -10.68 -13.52 -13.36
C PRO A 110 -9.90 -14.78 -13.77
N TYR A 111 -8.57 -14.69 -13.83
CA TYR A 111 -7.71 -15.82 -14.18
C TYR A 111 -7.72 -16.89 -13.07
N ALA A 112 -7.71 -16.46 -11.81
CA ALA A 112 -7.79 -17.37 -10.67
C ALA A 112 -9.13 -18.17 -10.67
N ILE A 113 -10.25 -17.51 -10.97
CA ILE A 113 -11.55 -18.19 -11.10
C ILE A 113 -11.51 -19.24 -12.22
N VAL A 114 -10.93 -18.92 -13.38
CA VAL A 114 -10.82 -19.86 -14.50
C VAL A 114 -9.96 -21.07 -14.13
N ALA A 115 -8.83 -20.86 -13.46
CA ALA A 115 -7.97 -21.95 -12.99
C ALA A 115 -8.70 -22.84 -11.96
N LEU A 116 -9.48 -22.27 -11.04
CA LEU A 116 -10.31 -23.06 -10.11
C LEU A 116 -11.44 -23.81 -10.83
N LEU A 117 -12.06 -23.23 -11.85
CA LEU A 117 -13.07 -23.91 -12.68
C LEU A 117 -12.45 -25.10 -13.44
N ALA A 118 -11.25 -24.93 -13.99
CA ALA A 118 -10.52 -26.03 -14.61
C ALA A 118 -10.23 -27.18 -13.63
N GLN A 119 -9.85 -26.84 -12.39
CA GLN A 119 -9.43 -27.83 -11.41
C GLN A 119 -10.58 -28.52 -10.67
N PHE A 120 -11.66 -27.80 -10.38
CA PHE A 120 -12.76 -28.27 -9.51
C PHE A 120 -14.12 -28.25 -10.19
N GLY A 121 -14.27 -27.54 -11.30
CA GLY A 121 -15.53 -27.35 -12.02
C GLY A 121 -15.61 -28.11 -13.36
N PRO A 122 -16.47 -27.67 -14.29
CA PRO A 122 -16.56 -28.23 -15.63
C PRO A 122 -15.41 -27.74 -16.52
N LEU A 123 -14.54 -28.65 -16.96
CA LEU A 123 -13.37 -28.31 -17.78
C LEU A 123 -13.78 -27.78 -19.17
N GLU A 124 -14.95 -28.19 -19.67
CA GLU A 124 -15.51 -27.74 -20.95
C GLU A 124 -15.77 -26.22 -21.02
N TRP A 125 -15.85 -25.53 -19.89
CA TRP A 125 -15.98 -24.07 -19.85
C TRP A 125 -14.63 -23.37 -20.10
N VAL A 126 -13.52 -24.08 -19.91
CA VAL A 126 -12.16 -23.55 -20.01
C VAL A 126 -11.65 -23.71 -21.44
N THR A 127 -12.27 -22.95 -22.34
CA THR A 127 -11.84 -22.83 -23.74
C THR A 127 -10.52 -22.05 -23.87
N PRO A 128 -9.81 -22.11 -25.00
CA PRO A 128 -8.56 -21.37 -25.19
C PRO A 128 -8.68 -19.87 -24.87
N TYR A 129 -9.76 -19.21 -25.30
CA TYR A 129 -9.97 -17.78 -25.02
C TYR A 129 -10.50 -17.51 -23.60
N ALA A 130 -11.26 -18.45 -23.02
CA ALA A 130 -11.67 -18.35 -21.62
C ALA A 130 -10.46 -18.38 -20.67
N ALA A 131 -9.38 -19.07 -21.02
CA ALA A 131 -8.10 -19.00 -20.30
C ALA A 131 -7.23 -17.80 -20.73
N GLN A 132 -7.10 -17.57 -22.04
CA GLN A 132 -6.14 -16.59 -22.57
C GLN A 132 -6.49 -15.14 -22.22
N LEU A 133 -7.76 -14.74 -22.31
CA LEU A 133 -8.12 -13.33 -22.05
C LEU A 133 -7.90 -12.94 -20.58
N PRO A 134 -8.36 -13.72 -19.58
CA PRO A 134 -8.09 -13.43 -18.18
C PRO A 134 -6.60 -13.43 -17.84
N VAL A 135 -5.80 -14.35 -18.40
CA VAL A 135 -4.37 -14.38 -18.07
C VAL A 135 -3.62 -13.18 -18.65
N MET A 136 -4.00 -12.68 -19.82
CA MET A 136 -3.41 -11.45 -20.36
C MET A 136 -3.70 -10.24 -19.45
N PHE A 137 -4.91 -10.18 -18.86
CA PHE A 137 -5.26 -9.15 -17.89
C PHE A 137 -4.47 -9.29 -16.59
N ALA A 138 -4.27 -10.52 -16.11
CA ALA A 138 -3.42 -10.80 -14.95
C ALA A 138 -1.96 -10.40 -15.18
N LYS A 139 -1.39 -10.73 -16.35
CA LYS A 139 -0.01 -10.35 -16.71
C LYS A 139 0.15 -8.83 -16.84
N ALA A 140 -0.84 -8.14 -17.39
CA ALA A 140 -0.86 -6.67 -17.45
C ALA A 140 -0.91 -6.01 -16.06
N SER A 141 -1.26 -6.74 -15.00
CA SER A 141 -1.25 -6.18 -13.63
C SER A 141 0.09 -5.53 -13.26
N ALA A 142 1.21 -6.09 -13.70
CA ALA A 142 2.54 -5.66 -13.29
C ALA A 142 2.92 -4.26 -13.81
N ILE A 143 2.25 -3.76 -14.85
CA ILE A 143 2.55 -2.44 -15.43
C ILE A 143 1.74 -1.31 -14.79
N HIS A 144 0.69 -1.60 -14.03
CA HIS A 144 -0.19 -0.56 -13.49
C HIS A 144 0.43 0.19 -12.30
N ASN A 145 1.25 -0.46 -11.46
CA ASN A 145 1.80 0.19 -10.26
C ASN A 145 2.62 1.46 -10.58
N PRO A 146 3.59 1.45 -11.51
CA PRO A 146 4.31 2.67 -11.90
C PRO A 146 3.36 3.78 -12.41
N MET A 147 2.32 3.42 -13.18
CA MET A 147 1.34 4.39 -13.67
C MET A 147 0.54 5.00 -12.51
N ILE A 148 0.07 4.18 -11.56
CA ILE A 148 -0.63 4.65 -10.35
C ILE A 148 0.25 5.62 -9.57
N TYR A 149 1.51 5.28 -9.31
CA TYR A 149 2.43 6.19 -8.60
C TYR A 149 2.67 7.49 -9.37
N SER A 150 2.81 7.42 -10.69
CA SER A 150 3.04 8.61 -11.53
C SER A 150 1.90 9.64 -11.49
N VAL A 151 0.69 9.25 -11.07
CA VAL A 151 -0.46 10.17 -10.97
C VAL A 151 -0.91 10.46 -9.53
N SER A 152 -0.37 9.76 -8.53
CA SER A 152 -0.87 9.84 -7.15
C SER A 152 0.19 10.00 -6.07
N HIS A 153 1.45 9.63 -6.31
CA HIS A 153 2.50 9.65 -5.30
C HIS A 153 3.33 10.95 -5.39
N PRO A 154 3.24 11.88 -4.42
CA PRO A 154 3.81 13.22 -4.54
C PRO A 154 5.32 13.25 -4.73
N LYS A 155 6.09 12.65 -3.80
CA LYS A 155 7.56 12.60 -3.90
C LYS A 155 8.07 11.86 -5.13
N PHE A 156 7.38 10.80 -5.54
CA PHE A 156 7.72 10.07 -6.76
C PHE A 156 7.47 10.93 -8.01
N ARG A 157 6.38 11.70 -8.03
CA ARG A 157 6.08 12.67 -9.09
C ARG A 157 7.09 13.81 -9.13
N GLU A 158 7.51 14.33 -7.97
CA GLU A 158 8.58 15.32 -7.87
C GLU A 158 9.90 14.78 -8.47
N ALA A 159 10.25 13.52 -8.15
CA ALA A 159 11.41 12.86 -8.72
C ALA A 159 11.30 12.66 -10.24
N ILE A 160 10.13 12.29 -10.77
CA ILE A 160 9.91 12.20 -12.22
C ILE A 160 10.01 13.59 -12.87
N ALA A 161 9.39 14.63 -12.29
CA ALA A 161 9.45 15.98 -12.81
C ALA A 161 10.90 16.49 -12.91
N SER A 162 11.74 16.14 -11.94
CA SER A 162 13.14 16.54 -11.89
C SER A 162 14.03 15.76 -12.88
N ASN A 163 13.76 14.48 -13.11
CA ASN A 163 14.64 13.59 -13.89
C ASN A 163 14.11 13.23 -15.29
N PHE A 164 12.81 13.00 -15.43
CA PHE A 164 12.14 12.55 -16.65
C PHE A 164 10.78 13.30 -16.87
N PRO A 165 10.78 14.63 -16.99
CA PRO A 165 9.56 15.45 -17.00
C PRO A 165 8.59 15.11 -18.13
N TRP A 166 9.09 14.56 -19.24
CA TRP A 166 8.28 14.16 -20.40
C TRP A 166 7.29 13.02 -20.07
N ILE A 167 7.47 12.30 -18.96
CA ILE A 167 6.51 11.29 -18.51
C ILE A 167 5.23 11.94 -17.92
N LEU A 168 5.34 13.16 -17.38
CA LEU A 168 4.23 13.86 -16.71
C LEU A 168 3.50 14.87 -17.60
N THR A 169 3.62 14.80 -18.92
CA THR A 169 3.01 15.78 -19.84
C THR A 169 1.50 15.90 -19.67
N CYS A 170 0.82 14.79 -19.38
CA CYS A 170 -0.64 14.74 -19.18
C CYS A 170 -1.06 14.88 -17.70
N CYS A 171 -0.10 14.94 -16.78
CA CYS A 171 -0.32 14.99 -15.34
C CYS A 171 0.77 15.85 -14.67
N GLN A 172 0.90 17.09 -15.13
CA GLN A 172 1.95 18.02 -14.71
C GLN A 172 2.06 18.09 -13.18
N PHE A 173 3.29 18.10 -12.70
CA PHE A 173 3.59 18.20 -11.28
C PHE A 173 3.44 19.65 -10.79
N ASP A 174 2.82 19.82 -9.62
CA ASP A 174 2.76 21.08 -8.89
C ASP A 174 3.51 20.91 -7.55
N GLU A 175 4.33 21.90 -7.17
CA GLU A 175 5.05 21.91 -5.88
C GLU A 175 4.10 21.81 -4.67
N LYS A 176 2.83 22.22 -4.83
CA LYS A 176 1.79 22.05 -3.80
C LYS A 176 1.51 20.58 -3.46
N GLU A 177 1.82 19.65 -4.35
CA GLU A 177 1.56 18.23 -4.11
C GLU A 177 2.39 17.65 -2.97
N VAL A 178 3.58 18.21 -2.75
CA VAL A 178 4.56 17.80 -1.72
C VAL A 178 4.55 18.75 -0.51
N GLU A 179 3.59 19.67 -0.42
CA GLU A 179 3.52 20.64 0.68
C GLU A 179 3.28 19.94 2.03
N ASP A 180 2.35 18.98 2.08
CA ASP A 180 2.11 18.13 3.25
C ASP A 180 3.38 17.32 3.62
N ASP A 181 4.09 16.77 2.63
CA ASP A 181 5.33 16.02 2.85
C ASP A 181 6.44 16.93 3.44
N LYS A 182 6.59 18.15 2.90
CA LYS A 182 7.56 19.14 3.38
C LYS A 182 7.24 19.60 4.80
N ASP A 183 5.97 19.87 5.10
CA ASP A 183 5.52 20.26 6.44
C ASP A 183 5.69 19.13 7.46
N ALA A 184 5.48 17.87 7.05
CA ALA A 184 5.69 16.69 7.89
C ALA A 184 7.17 16.49 8.25
N GLU A 185 8.09 16.84 7.36
CA GLU A 185 9.53 16.63 7.54
C GLU A 185 10.26 17.85 8.12
N ALA A 186 9.64 19.03 8.08
CA ALA A 186 10.24 20.26 8.58
C ALA A 186 10.65 20.17 10.06
N GLU A 187 11.90 20.51 10.38
CA GLU A 187 12.36 20.63 11.76
C GLU A 187 11.79 21.88 12.42
N ILE A 188 11.26 21.75 13.64
CA ILE A 188 10.76 22.87 14.43
C ILE A 188 11.87 23.26 15.43
N PRO A 189 12.41 24.49 15.34
CA PRO A 189 13.45 24.96 16.25
C PRO A 189 13.05 24.79 17.72
N ALA A 190 13.98 24.38 18.58
CA ALA A 190 13.69 24.13 20.00
C ALA A 190 13.08 25.34 20.74
N ALA A 191 13.44 26.56 20.32
CA ALA A 191 12.88 27.80 20.86
C ALA A 191 11.39 28.00 20.55
N GLU A 192 10.86 27.32 19.54
CA GLU A 192 9.47 27.40 19.12
C GLU A 192 8.64 26.19 19.55
N GLN A 193 9.20 25.21 20.27
CA GLN A 193 8.45 24.03 20.73
C GLN A 193 7.67 24.36 22.00
N SER A 194 6.46 23.81 22.15
CA SER A 194 5.58 24.09 23.31
C SER A 194 6.20 23.70 24.66
N GLY A 195 7.31 22.94 24.66
CA GLY A 195 8.05 22.49 25.85
C GLY A 195 9.28 23.31 26.26
N GLY A 196 9.74 24.28 25.46
CA GLY A 196 10.97 25.03 25.77
C GLY A 196 10.80 26.09 26.85
N GLU A 197 9.79 26.96 26.72
CA GLU A 197 9.64 28.11 27.64
C GLU A 197 8.94 27.77 28.96
N SER A 198 8.06 26.77 29.00
CA SER A 198 7.22 26.51 30.18
C SER A 198 7.89 25.63 31.23
N VAL A 199 8.71 24.66 30.81
CA VAL A 199 9.41 23.73 31.71
C VAL A 199 10.66 24.40 32.28
N ASP A 200 11.45 25.09 31.45
CA ASP A 200 12.64 25.82 31.92
C ASP A 200 12.27 27.02 32.81
N ALA A 201 11.20 27.76 32.51
CA ALA A 201 10.74 28.84 33.39
C ALA A 201 10.17 28.31 34.72
N ALA A 202 9.54 27.14 34.73
CA ALA A 202 9.05 26.49 35.94
C ALA A 202 10.22 25.96 36.81
N GLN A 203 11.18 25.28 36.20
CA GLN A 203 12.41 24.80 36.87
C GLN A 203 13.26 25.97 37.38
N MET A 204 13.38 27.06 36.62
CA MET A 204 14.12 28.24 37.04
C MET A 204 13.41 29.00 38.18
N LYS A 205 12.07 29.03 38.20
CA LYS A 205 11.30 29.56 39.34
C LYS A 205 11.48 28.72 40.60
N GLU A 206 11.45 27.39 40.50
CA GLU A 206 11.69 26.51 41.65
C GLU A 206 13.12 26.66 42.18
N MET A 207 14.12 26.74 41.30
CA MET A 207 15.52 26.92 41.69
C MET A 207 15.75 28.28 42.36
N MET A 208 15.18 29.37 41.83
CA MET A 208 15.26 30.69 42.48
C MET A 208 14.54 30.72 43.83
N ALA A 209 13.40 30.03 43.96
CA ALA A 209 12.69 29.92 45.23
C ALA A 209 13.46 29.12 46.30
N MET A 210 14.28 28.14 45.88
CA MET A 210 15.20 27.44 46.79
C MET A 210 16.37 28.32 47.21
N MET A 211 16.93 29.11 46.30
CA MET A 211 18.04 30.03 46.62
C MET A 211 17.63 31.16 47.58
N GLN A 212 16.38 31.61 47.55
CA GLN A 212 15.87 32.61 48.50
C GLN A 212 15.58 32.06 49.90
N LYS A 213 15.64 30.73 50.09
CA LYS A 213 15.43 30.06 51.38
C LYS A 213 16.74 29.61 52.05
N MET A 214 17.89 29.82 51.41
CA MET A 214 19.23 29.69 52.02
C MET A 214 19.70 31.04 52.51
#